data_AF-A0AAE4JR26-F1
#
_entry.id   AF-A0AAE4JR26-F1
#
_cell.length_a   1.000
_cell.length_b   1.000
_cell.length_c   1.000
_cell.angle_alpha   90.00
_cell.angle_beta   90.00
_cell.angle_gamma   90.00
#
_symmetry.space_group_name_H-M   'P 1'
#
loop_
_entity.id
_entity.type
_entity.pdbx_description
1 polymer ?
#
loop_
_entity_poly.entity_id
_entity_poly.type
_entity_poly.pdbx_seq_one_letter_code
_entity_poly.pdbx_strand_id
1 'polypeptide(L)'
;MAIAIMACRKLVGKCSGTGCFKAYNDSTAAFKIYENNKPVLSSFFYCIGCEKTKTTDEDWEHKISQLKKNNVDTIHLSLCIDVECDKYKEHEIMLKNRGFKIVNGSH
;
A
#
# COMPACT_ATOMS: atom_id res chain seq x y z
N MET A 1 -9.30 9.41 -10.08
CA MET A 1 -8.11 9.17 -9.24
C MET A 1 -8.36 7.90 -8.45
N ALA A 2 -7.44 6.94 -8.54
CA ALA A 2 -7.57 5.67 -7.84
C ALA A 2 -6.31 5.41 -7.01
N ILE A 3 -6.53 4.91 -5.81
CA ILE A 3 -5.45 4.66 -4.85
C ILE A 3 -5.39 3.19 -4.48
N ALA A 4 -4.22 2.78 -4.01
CA ALA A 4 -4.01 1.48 -3.39
C ALA A 4 -3.35 1.63 -2.03
N ILE A 5 -3.49 0.60 -1.20
CA ILE A 5 -2.83 0.51 0.10
C ILE A 5 -1.87 -0.67 0.05
N MET A 6 -0.58 -0.42 0.29
CA MET A 6 0.41 -1.49 0.48
C MET A 6 0.63 -1.72 1.98
N ALA A 7 0.58 -2.98 2.41
CA ALA A 7 0.82 -3.40 3.79
C ALA A 7 2.05 -4.33 3.89
N CYS A 8 2.59 -4.48 5.10
CA CYS A 8 3.74 -5.36 5.34
C CYS A 8 3.31 -6.83 5.30
N ARG A 9 3.99 -7.65 4.50
CA ARG A 9 3.71 -9.08 4.39
C ARG A 9 3.90 -9.84 5.71
N LYS A 10 4.73 -9.35 6.64
CA LYS A 10 4.89 -9.92 7.99
C LYS A 10 3.56 -10.01 8.74
N LEU A 11 2.58 -9.17 8.39
CA LEU A 11 1.28 -9.12 9.07
C LEU A 11 0.18 -9.90 8.35
N VAL A 12 0.47 -10.65 7.27
CA VAL A 12 -0.56 -11.38 6.50
C VAL A 12 -1.42 -12.32 7.37
N GLY A 13 -0.84 -12.92 8.41
CA GLY A 13 -1.56 -13.80 9.33
C GLY A 13 -2.29 -13.10 10.48
N LYS A 14 -2.22 -11.77 10.58
CA LYS A 14 -2.76 -10.99 11.71
C LYS A 14 -3.62 -9.79 11.29
N CYS A 15 -3.28 -9.16 10.17
CA CYS A 15 -3.93 -7.94 9.70
C CYS A 15 -5.04 -8.26 8.71
N SER A 16 -6.26 -7.83 9.03
CA SER A 16 -7.43 -7.88 8.14
C SER A 16 -7.62 -6.59 7.31
N GLY A 17 -6.75 -5.59 7.47
CA GLY A 17 -6.90 -4.28 6.85
C GLY A 17 -7.97 -3.38 7.51
N THR A 18 -8.62 -3.82 8.59
CA THR A 18 -9.73 -3.10 9.24
C THR A 18 -9.38 -1.65 9.59
N GLY A 19 -8.21 -1.41 10.17
CA GLY A 19 -7.76 -0.04 10.51
C GLY A 19 -7.56 0.83 9.26
N CYS A 20 -6.93 0.29 8.23
CA CYS A 20 -6.69 0.98 6.97
C CYS A 20 -8.01 1.37 6.29
N PHE A 21 -8.97 0.44 6.22
CA PHE A 21 -10.27 0.69 5.59
C PHE A 21 -11.15 1.62 6.41
N LYS A 22 -11.12 1.53 7.74
CA LYS A 22 -11.81 2.49 8.60
C LYS A 22 -11.27 3.91 8.39
N ALA A 23 -9.94 4.08 8.39
CA ALA A 23 -9.33 5.39 8.19
C ALA A 23 -9.63 5.98 6.81
N TYR A 24 -9.64 5.15 5.76
CA TYR A 24 -10.08 5.58 4.44
C TYR A 24 -11.58 5.91 4.41
N ASN A 25 -12.43 5.09 5.05
CA ASN A 25 -13.88 5.30 5.09
C ASN A 25 -14.25 6.62 5.75
N ASP A 26 -13.61 6.92 6.87
CA ASP A 26 -13.87 8.09 7.69
C ASP A 26 -13.02 9.31 7.27
N SER A 27 -12.17 9.19 6.23
CA SER A 27 -11.23 10.22 5.76
C SER A 27 -10.33 10.77 6.88
N THR A 28 -9.80 9.88 7.72
CA THR A 28 -8.92 10.24 8.85
C THR A 28 -7.45 9.92 8.57
N ALA A 29 -6.56 10.35 9.47
CA ALA A 29 -5.12 10.07 9.41
C ALA A 29 -4.54 10.46 8.04
N ALA A 30 -3.81 9.55 7.36
CA ALA A 30 -3.18 9.84 6.08
C ALA A 30 -4.19 10.09 4.94
N PHE A 31 -5.46 9.70 5.12
CA PHE A 31 -6.52 9.92 4.13
C PHE A 31 -7.25 11.26 4.28
N LYS A 32 -6.93 12.07 5.30
CA LYS A 32 -7.55 13.39 5.51
C LYS A 32 -7.34 14.33 4.31
N ILE A 33 -6.25 14.15 3.57
CA ILE A 33 -5.98 14.87 2.31
C ILE A 33 -7.07 14.70 1.25
N TYR A 34 -7.96 13.70 1.41
CA TYR A 34 -9.05 13.39 0.49
C TYR A 34 -10.44 13.75 1.04
N GLU A 35 -10.55 14.47 2.16
CA GLU A 35 -11.83 14.76 2.83
C GLU A 35 -12.89 15.37 1.89
N ASN A 36 -12.46 16.21 0.94
CA ASN A 36 -13.34 16.88 -0.03
C ASN A 36 -13.46 16.17 -1.38
N ASN A 37 -12.58 15.20 -1.67
CA ASN A 37 -12.56 14.49 -2.94
C ASN A 37 -11.97 13.09 -2.74
N LYS A 38 -12.82 12.17 -2.32
CA LYS A 38 -12.41 10.82 -1.94
C LYS A 38 -12.15 9.96 -3.19
N PRO A 39 -10.89 9.54 -3.45
CA PRO A 39 -10.56 8.70 -4.61
C PRO A 39 -11.12 7.30 -4.44
N VAL A 40 -11.23 6.53 -5.52
CA VAL A 40 -11.60 5.11 -5.45
C VAL A 40 -10.44 4.33 -4.82
N LEU A 41 -10.72 3.53 -3.78
CA LEU A 41 -9.77 2.56 -3.24
C LEU A 41 -9.83 1.28 -4.06
N SER A 42 -8.93 1.15 -5.03
CA SER A 42 -8.97 0.07 -6.03
C SER A 42 -8.19 -1.18 -5.62
N SER A 43 -7.28 -1.10 -4.65
CA SER A 43 -6.47 -2.26 -4.27
C SER A 43 -5.94 -2.18 -2.84
N PHE A 44 -5.84 -3.35 -2.21
CA PHE A 44 -5.05 -3.59 -1.01
C PHE A 44 -4.13 -4.76 -1.30
N PHE A 45 -2.83 -4.62 -1.01
CA PHE A 45 -1.86 -5.65 -1.32
C PHE A 45 -0.69 -5.64 -0.33
N TYR A 46 0.03 -6.75 -0.28
CA TYR A 46 1.24 -6.88 0.53
C TYR A 46 2.49 -6.60 -0.29
N CYS A 47 3.52 -6.05 0.37
CA CYS A 47 4.85 -5.92 -0.20
C CYS A 47 5.40 -7.29 -0.65
N ILE A 48 6.46 -7.25 -1.47
CA ILE A 48 7.15 -8.45 -2.00
C ILE A 48 7.70 -9.38 -0.90
N GLY A 49 7.80 -8.88 0.34
CA GLY A 49 8.34 -9.61 1.47
C GLY A 49 9.86 -9.46 1.62
N CYS A 50 10.32 -9.60 2.85
CA CYS A 50 11.74 -9.68 3.21
C CYS A 50 12.15 -11.15 3.39
N GLU A 51 13.40 -11.41 3.78
CA GLU A 51 13.93 -12.78 4.01
C GLU A 51 13.00 -13.65 4.86
N LYS A 52 12.29 -13.06 5.83
CA LYS A 52 11.35 -13.77 6.73
C LYS A 52 10.03 -14.17 6.08
N THR A 53 9.64 -13.54 4.97
CA THR A 53 8.28 -13.66 4.40
C THR A 53 8.26 -13.86 2.89
N LYS A 54 9.41 -13.82 2.23
CA LYS A 54 9.55 -13.98 0.78
C LYS A 54 9.16 -15.40 0.41
N THR A 55 8.32 -15.54 -0.61
CA THR A 55 7.84 -16.83 -1.13
C THR A 55 8.26 -17.01 -2.57
N THR A 56 8.32 -18.25 -3.04
CA THR A 56 8.64 -18.58 -4.45
C THR A 56 7.57 -18.07 -5.41
N ASP A 57 6.33 -18.00 -4.96
CA ASP A 57 5.16 -17.68 -5.82
C ASP A 57 4.82 -16.18 -5.79
N GLU A 58 5.71 -15.35 -5.24
CA GLU A 58 5.51 -13.91 -5.22
C GLU A 58 5.76 -13.30 -6.61
N ASP A 59 4.68 -12.87 -7.26
CA ASP A 59 4.73 -12.22 -8.57
C ASP A 59 4.51 -10.70 -8.44
N TRP A 60 5.62 -9.98 -8.26
CA TRP A 60 5.60 -8.53 -8.11
C TRP A 60 5.20 -7.81 -9.41
N GLU A 61 5.69 -8.29 -10.56
CA GLU A 61 5.40 -7.66 -11.84
C GLU A 61 3.93 -7.76 -12.20
N HIS A 62 3.30 -8.90 -11.92
CA HIS A 62 1.86 -9.05 -12.07
C HIS A 62 1.10 -8.07 -11.17
N LYS A 63 1.47 -7.92 -9.89
CA LYS A 63 0.84 -6.93 -8.99
C LYS A 63 0.93 -5.52 -9.56
N ILE A 64 2.12 -5.08 -10.00
CA ILE A 64 2.30 -3.75 -10.60
C ILE A 64 1.46 -3.59 -11.87
N SER A 65 1.39 -4.63 -12.72
CA SER A 65 0.54 -4.63 -13.91
C SER A 65 -0.93 -4.45 -13.56
N GLN A 66 -1.43 -5.15 -12.54
CA GLN A 66 -2.82 -5.02 -12.08
C GLN A 66 -3.12 -3.61 -11.53
N LEU A 67 -2.20 -3.01 -10.77
CA LEU A 67 -2.38 -1.64 -10.28
C LEU A 67 -2.53 -0.66 -11.45
N LYS A 68 -1.66 -0.77 -12.47
CA LYS A 68 -1.73 0.08 -13.67
C LYS A 68 -3.01 -0.14 -14.48
N LYS A 69 -3.43 -1.40 -14.68
CA LYS A 69 -4.69 -1.74 -15.38
C LYS A 69 -5.93 -1.16 -14.67
N ASN A 70 -5.88 -1.07 -13.35
CA ASN A 70 -6.95 -0.49 -12.53
C ASN A 70 -6.80 1.02 -12.30
N ASN A 71 -5.97 1.69 -13.12
CA ASN A 71 -5.72 3.13 -13.08
C ASN A 71 -5.27 3.67 -11.71
N VAL A 72 -4.61 2.83 -10.89
CA VAL A 72 -4.03 3.26 -9.62
C VAL A 72 -2.87 4.21 -9.91
N ASP A 73 -2.98 5.44 -9.42
CA ASP A 73 -1.95 6.48 -9.58
C ASP A 73 -1.17 6.74 -8.28
N THR A 74 -1.80 6.51 -7.13
CA THR A 74 -1.22 6.79 -5.81
C THR A 74 -1.25 5.55 -4.92
N ILE A 75 -0.14 5.26 -4.22
CA ILE A 75 -0.04 4.16 -3.26
C ILE A 75 0.21 4.73 -1.87
N HIS A 76 -0.63 4.33 -0.93
CA HIS A 76 -0.41 4.53 0.50
C HIS A 76 0.47 3.41 1.04
N LEU A 77 1.63 3.78 1.59
CA LEU A 77 2.45 2.87 2.39
C LEU A 77 1.89 2.83 3.81
N SER A 78 1.25 1.73 4.18
CA SER A 78 0.61 1.60 5.49
C SER A 78 1.60 1.80 6.63
N LEU A 79 1.11 2.31 7.77
CA LEU A 79 1.92 2.49 8.98
C LEU A 79 2.66 1.20 9.39
N CYS A 80 2.06 0.04 9.19
CA CYS A 80 2.71 -1.23 9.51
C CYS A 80 3.99 -1.49 8.70
N ILE A 81 4.17 -0.94 7.49
CA ILE A 81 5.43 -1.07 6.76
C ILE A 81 6.53 -0.26 7.43
N ASP A 82 6.21 0.93 7.93
CA ASP A 82 7.16 1.80 8.64
C ASP A 82 7.63 1.14 9.94
N VAL A 83 6.72 0.49 10.67
CA VAL A 83 7.04 -0.23 11.92
C VAL A 83 7.80 -1.54 11.68
N GLU A 84 7.41 -2.30 10.66
CA GLU A 84 7.86 -3.68 10.48
C GLU A 84 9.03 -3.84 9.51
N CYS A 85 9.39 -2.82 8.72
CA CYS A 85 10.35 -2.95 7.62
C CYS A 85 11.48 -1.92 7.70
N ASP A 86 12.69 -2.40 7.97
CA ASP A 86 13.92 -1.59 7.95
C ASP A 86 14.23 -1.00 6.55
N LYS A 87 13.56 -1.52 5.51
CA LYS A 87 13.73 -1.14 4.10
C LYS A 87 12.57 -0.29 3.56
N TYR A 88 11.85 0.42 4.42
CA TYR A 88 10.74 1.30 4.04
C TYR A 88 11.07 2.19 2.84
N LYS A 89 12.22 2.88 2.88
CA LYS A 89 12.68 3.79 1.82
C LYS A 89 12.91 3.09 0.49
N GLU A 90 13.36 1.83 0.50
CA GLU A 90 13.56 1.06 -0.74
C GLU A 90 12.22 0.79 -1.44
N HIS A 91 11.15 0.50 -0.68
CA HIS A 91 9.81 0.33 -1.24
C HIS A 91 9.29 1.63 -1.86
N GLU A 92 9.48 2.76 -1.18
CA GLU A 92 9.06 4.07 -1.69
C GLU A 92 9.78 4.40 -3.01
N ILE A 93 11.10 4.24 -3.06
CA ILE A 93 11.91 4.49 -4.27
C ILE A 93 11.48 3.55 -5.40
N MET A 94 11.31 2.26 -5.11
CA MET A 94 10.90 1.26 -6.10
C MET A 94 9.56 1.63 -6.75
N LEU A 95 8.54 1.99 -5.96
CA LEU A 95 7.22 2.33 -6.47
C LEU A 95 7.23 3.67 -7.22
N LYS A 96 7.97 4.67 -6.75
CA LYS A 96 8.19 5.93 -7.48
C LYS A 96 8.80 5.69 -8.85
N ASN A 97 9.83 4.84 -8.94
CA ASN A 97 10.46 4.47 -10.21
C ASN A 97 9.51 3.73 -11.17
N ARG A 98 8.41 3.16 -10.66
CA ARG A 98 7.34 2.53 -11.48
C ARG A 98 6.26 3.50 -11.93
N GLY A 99 6.32 4.77 -11.51
CA GLY A 99 5.42 5.85 -11.90
C GLY A 99 4.30 6.14 -10.90
N PHE A 100 4.32 5.55 -9.70
CA PHE A 100 3.30 5.82 -8.68
C PHE A 100 3.67 7.03 -7.81
N LYS A 101 2.65 7.81 -7.42
CA LYS A 101 2.76 8.77 -6.31
C LYS A 101 2.70 8.00 -4.99
N ILE A 102 3.43 8.46 -3.99
CA ILE A 102 3.47 7.80 -2.67
C ILE A 102 2.95 8.72 -1.60
N VAL A 103 2.06 8.19 -0.76
CA VAL A 103 1.64 8.81 0.50
C VAL A 103 2.08 7.89 1.62
N ASN A 104 2.74 8.47 2.62
CA ASN A 104 3.21 7.73 3.79
C ASN A 104 2.11 7.68 4.85
N GLY A 105 1.83 6.48 5.34
CA GLY A 105 0.83 6.21 6.36
C GLY A 105 -0.54 5.77 5.81
N SER A 106 -1.31 5.16 6.70
CA SER A 106 -2.71 4.80 6.48
C SER A 106 -3.56 5.22 7.68
N HIS A 107 -3.50 4.45 8.77
CA HIS A 107 -4.19 4.67 10.04
C HIS A 107 -3.22 4.80 11.21
#